data_AF-A0A1I9Y242-F1
#
_entry.id   AF-A0A1I9Y242-F1
#
_cell.length_a   1.000
_cell.length_b   1.000
_cell.length_c   1.000
_cell.angle_alpha   90.00
_cell.angle_beta   90.00
_cell.angle_gamma   90.00
#
_symmetry.space_group_name_H-M   'P 1'
#
loop_
_entity.id
_entity.type
_entity.pdbx_description
1 polymer ?
#
loop_
_entity_poly.entity_id
_entity_poly.type
_entity_poly.pdbx_seq_one_letter_code
_entity_poly.pdbx_strand_id
1 'polypeptide(L)' 'MALTLTFTDTDELLLAALHKRARAHGRSIEEEHRDILRHALRPLPKRPLEDILRSMPAVGLDTDFERRS' A
#
# COMPACT_ATOMS: atom_id res chain seq x y z
N MET A 1 4.85 24.12 -3.34
CA MET A 1 5.57 23.49 -4.47
C MET A 1 4.62 22.47 -5.09
N ALA A 2 4.34 22.58 -6.39
CA ALA A 2 3.53 21.59 -7.09
C ALA A 2 4.45 20.48 -7.64
N LEU A 3 4.06 19.22 -7.46
CA LEU A 3 4.73 18.06 -8.04
C LEU A 3 3.85 17.53 -9.16
N THR A 4 4.41 17.37 -10.35
CA THR A 4 3.72 16.86 -11.53
C THR A 4 4.29 15.50 -11.91
N LEU A 5 3.41 14.55 -12.24
CA LEU A 5 3.79 13.19 -12.64
C LEU A 5 3.20 12.88 -14.02
N THR A 6 4.04 12.47 -14.95
CA THR A 6 3.69 12.15 -16.34
C THR A 6 4.03 10.70 -16.64
N PHE A 7 3.11 9.99 -17.30
CA PHE A 7 3.34 8.62 -17.77
C PHE A 7 3.68 8.63 -19.25
N THR A 8 4.63 7.80 -19.64
CA THR A 8 4.90 7.44 -21.04
C THR A 8 4.49 5.99 -21.25
N ASP A 9 4.08 5.62 -22.46
CA ASP A 9 3.73 4.24 -22.83
C ASP A 9 2.50 3.67 -22.09
N THR A 10 1.40 4.43 -22.08
CA THR A 10 0.14 4.03 -21.43
C THR A 10 -0.82 3.46 -22.48
N ASP A 11 -1.46 2.33 -22.17
CA ASP A 11 -2.42 1.67 -23.05
C ASP A 11 -3.81 2.35 -23.01
N GLU A 12 -4.50 2.39 -24.16
CA GLU A 12 -5.83 3.00 -24.29
C GLU A 12 -6.88 2.32 -23.41
N LEU A 13 -6.79 0.99 -23.23
CA LEU A 13 -7.70 0.24 -22.36
C LEU A 13 -7.51 0.64 -20.90
N LEU A 14 -6.27 0.92 -20.47
CA LEU A 14 -5.99 1.39 -19.13
C LEU A 14 -6.59 2.77 -18.89
N LEU A 15 -6.45 3.68 -19.86
CA LEU A 15 -7.04 5.01 -19.78
C LEU A 15 -8.58 4.92 -19.75
N ALA A 16 -9.19 4.09 -20.61
CA ALA A 16 -10.63 3.87 -20.63
C ALA A 16 -11.16 3.31 -19.30
N ALA A 17 -10.44 2.35 -18.70
CA ALA A 17 -10.77 1.80 -17.40
C ALA A 17 -10.70 2.86 -16.29
N LEU A 18 -9.67 3.71 -16.30
CA LEU A 18 -9.52 4.81 -15.33
C LEU A 18 -10.66 5.83 -15.47
N HIS A 19 -11.02 6.22 -16.70
CA HIS A 19 -12.16 7.10 -16.96
C HIS A 19 -13.48 6.53 -16.46
N LYS A 20 -13.74 5.24 -16.73
CA LYS A 20 -14.96 4.56 -16.29
C LYS A 20 -15.06 4.57 -14.76
N ARG A 21 -13.94 4.27 -14.08
CA ARG A 21 -13.86 4.26 -12.61
C ARG A 21 -14.05 5.65 -12.02
N ALA A 22 -13.39 6.67 -12.57
CA ALA A 22 -13.54 8.06 -12.13
C ALA A 22 -15.01 8.54 -12.25
N ARG A 23 -15.68 8.22 -13.36
CA ARG A 23 -17.12 8.49 -13.54
C ARG A 23 -17.99 7.78 -12.52
N ALA A 24 -17.70 6.51 -12.23
CA ALA A 24 -18.46 5.74 -11.24
C ALA A 24 -18.32 6.33 -9.82
N HIS A 25 -17.16 6.90 -9.49
CA HIS A 25 -16.90 7.54 -8.20
C HIS A 25 -17.32 9.03 -8.18
N GLY A 26 -17.76 9.59 -9.30
CA GLY A 26 -18.12 11.02 -9.42
C GLY A 26 -16.93 11.96 -9.24
N ARG A 27 -15.71 11.51 -9.58
CA ARG A 27 -14.46 12.26 -9.40
C ARG A 27 -13.80 12.59 -10.73
N SER A 28 -12.90 13.56 -10.73
CA SER A 28 -12.00 13.77 -11.86
C SER A 28 -11.01 12.61 -12.00
N ILE A 29 -10.45 12.45 -13.19
CA ILE A 29 -9.43 11.41 -13.48
C ILE A 29 -8.20 11.63 -12.62
N GLU A 30 -7.79 12.89 -12.42
CA GLU A 30 -6.62 13.21 -11.60
C GLU A 30 -6.85 12.82 -10.13
N GLU A 31 -8.05 13.08 -9.60
CA GLU A 31 -8.40 12.67 -8.24
C GLU A 31 -8.46 11.15 -8.09
N GLU A 32 -9.07 10.44 -9.05
CA GLU A 32 -9.14 8.98 -9.03
C GLU A 32 -7.74 8.37 -9.13
N HIS A 33 -6.90 8.92 -10.01
CA HIS A 33 -5.52 8.50 -10.17
C HIS A 33 -4.73 8.70 -8.86
N ARG A 34 -4.87 9.86 -8.23
CA ARG A 34 -4.22 10.17 -6.95
C ARG A 34 -4.71 9.23 -5.85
N ASP A 35 -5.99 8.86 -5.84
CA ASP A 35 -6.55 7.95 -4.85
C ASP A 35 -6.00 6.53 -5.03
N ILE A 36 -5.91 6.05 -6.27
CA ILE A 36 -5.29 4.75 -6.59
C ILE A 36 -3.83 4.73 -6.14
N LEU A 37 -3.04 5.75 -6.48
CA LEU A 37 -1.65 5.85 -6.05
C LEU A 37 -1.53 5.91 -4.53
N ARG A 38 -2.38 6.69 -3.86
CA ARG A 38 -2.38 6.77 -2.39
C ARG A 38 -2.68 5.43 -1.76
N HIS A 39 -3.61 4.66 -2.33
CA HIS A 39 -3.98 3.36 -1.80
C HIS A 39 -2.90 2.31 -2.06
N ALA A 40 -2.32 2.30 -3.27
CA ALA A 40 -1.28 1.35 -3.66
C ALA A 40 0.07 1.60 -2.97
N LEU A 41 0.43 2.88 -2.77
CA LEU A 41 1.68 3.28 -2.13
C LEU A 41 1.52 3.51 -0.62
N ARG A 42 0.35 3.23 -0.05
CA ARG A 42 0.14 3.37 1.40
C ARG A 42 1.13 2.42 2.08
N PRO A 43 2.09 2.95 2.87
CA PRO A 43 2.98 2.07 3.60
C PRO A 43 2.12 1.20 4.49
N LEU A 44 2.34 -0.12 4.43
CA LEU A 44 1.79 -1.03 5.43
C LEU A 44 2.14 -0.44 6.80
N PRO A 45 1.20 -0.31 7.75
CA PRO A 45 1.50 0.25 9.05
C PRO A 45 2.67 -0.52 9.65
N LYS A 46 3.84 0.14 9.68
CA LYS A 46 5.03 -0.42 10.32
C LYS A 46 4.75 -0.35 11.81
N ARG A 47 4.24 -1.44 12.38
CA ARG A 47 4.28 -1.61 13.83
C ARG A 47 5.77 -1.69 14.20
N PRO A 48 6.25 -0.87 15.15
CA PRO A 48 7.61 -1.04 15.63
C PRO A 48 7.76 -2.46 16.18
N LEU A 49 8.96 -3.04 16.02
CA LEU A 49 9.23 -4.40 16.48
C LEU A 49 8.87 -4.58 17.95
N GLU A 50 9.12 -3.56 18.78
CA GLU A 50 8.67 -3.45 20.17
C GLU A 50 7.18 -3.75 20.36
N ASP A 51 6.29 -3.08 19.62
CA ASP A 51 4.84 -3.25 19.76
C ASP A 51 4.39 -4.65 19.35
N ILE A 52 5.09 -5.25 18.39
CA ILE A 52 4.83 -6.62 17.96
C ILE A 52 5.22 -7.58 19.09
N LEU A 53 6.45 -7.46 19.61
CA LEU A 53 6.97 -8.29 20.71
C LEU A 53 6.12 -8.16 21.98
N ARG A 54 5.67 -6.95 22.34
CA ARG A 54 4.79 -6.73 23.49
C ARG A 54 3.40 -7.36 23.30
N SER A 55 2.93 -7.46 22.06
CA SER A 55 1.65 -8.11 21.75
C SER A 55 1.74 -9.63 21.60
N MET A 56 2.95 -10.19 21.57
CA MET A 56 3.14 -11.64 21.48
C MET A 56 2.70 -12.30 22.80
N PRO A 57 1.85 -13.34 22.75
CA PRO A 57 1.50 -14.10 23.94
C PRO A 57 2.75 -14.83 24.47
N ALA A 58 2.84 -14.97 25.79
CA ALA A 58 3.90 -15.74 26.44
C ALA A 58 3.69 -17.24 26.19
N VAL A 59 4.16 -17.73 25.04
CA VAL A 59 4.06 -19.14 24.61
C VAL A 59 5.43 -19.64 24.15
N GLY A 60 5.72 -20.91 24.40
CA GLY A 60 7.02 -21.53 24.11
C GLY A 60 7.95 -21.56 25.33
N LEU A 61 9.06 -22.28 25.19
CA LEU A 61 10.14 -22.35 26.17
C LEU A 61 11.39 -21.71 25.55
N ASP A 62 12.25 -21.09 26.36
CA ASP A 62 13.51 -20.51 25.86
C ASP A 62 14.37 -21.53 25.09
N THR A 63 14.23 -22.82 25.43
CA THR A 63 14.85 -23.96 24.75
C THR A 63 14.47 -24.09 23.27
N ASP A 64 13.32 -23.53 22.85
CA ASP A 64 12.88 -23.53 21.46
C ASP A 64 13.79 -22.68 20.56
N PHE A 65 14.53 -21.74 21.14
CA PHE A 65 15.46 -20.84 20.45
C PHE A 65 16.94 -21.26 20.61
N GLU A 66 17.23 -22.35 21.30
CA GLU A 66 18.60 -22.83 21.44
C GLU A 66 19.19 -23.25 20.09
N ARG A 67 20.36 -22.72 19.78
CA ARG A 67 21.09 -23.09 18.56
C ARG A 67 21.55 -24.54 18.69
N ARG A 68 20.93 -25.45 17.94
CA ARG A 68 21.46 -26.81 17.77
C ARG A 68 22.78 -26.73 16.99
N SER A 69 23.88 -26.99 17.70
CA SER A 69 25.23 -27.17 17.14
C SER A 69 25.40 -28.57 16.58
#